data_AF-A0A3D2KEU1-F1
#
_entry.id   AF-A0A3D2KEU1-F1
#
_cell.length_a   1.000
_cell.length_b   1.000
_cell.length_c   1.000
_cell.angle_alpha   90.00
_cell.angle_beta   90.00
_cell.angle_gamma   90.00
#
_symmetry.space_group_name_H-M   'P 1'
#
loop_
_entity.id
_entity.type
_entity.pdbx_description
1 polymer ?
#
loop_
_entity_poly.entity_id
_entity_poly.type
_entity_poly.pdbx_seq_one_letter_code
_entity_poly.pdbx_strand_id
1 'polypeptide(L)' 'TNGPGDPKTNVGVIEEIKKLFATKVPIFAICLGHQLLALANGADTEKMKYGHRGA' A
#
# COMPACT_ATOMS: atom_id res chain seq x y z
N THR A 1 -3.71 -4.73 5.63
CA THR A 1 -4.79 -4.26 6.51
C THR A 1 -5.00 -2.77 6.29
N ASN A 2 -6.07 -2.21 6.84
CA ASN A 2 -6.38 -0.79 6.78
C ASN A 2 -5.47 0.02 7.71
N GLY A 3 -5.39 1.33 7.50
CA GLY A 3 -4.67 2.21 8.40
C GLY A 3 -4.77 3.68 7.99
N PRO A 4 -4.47 4.61 8.91
CA PRO A 4 -4.44 6.03 8.63
C PRO A 4 -3.13 6.46 7.94
N GLY A 5 -3.13 7.68 7.39
CA GLY A 5 -1.91 8.36 6.96
C GLY A 5 -1.59 8.24 5.47
N ASP A 6 -0.46 8.84 5.09
CA ASP A 6 0.09 8.78 3.73
C ASP A 6 0.92 7.50 3.57
N PRO A 7 0.59 6.61 2.62
CA PRO A 7 1.35 5.38 2.41
C PRO A 7 2.82 5.63 2.04
N LYS A 8 3.16 6.75 1.39
CA LYS A 8 4.53 7.06 0.94
C LYS A 8 5.53 7.22 2.08
N THR A 9 5.07 7.55 3.29
CA THR A 9 5.97 7.73 4.44
C THR A 9 6.47 6.39 5.01
N ASN A 10 5.85 5.26 4.62
CA ASN A 10 6.16 3.93 5.15
C ASN A 10 7.26 3.23 4.34
N VAL A 11 8.37 3.93 4.06
CA VAL A 11 9.44 3.47 3.15
C VAL A 11 9.97 2.09 3.52
N GLY A 12 10.24 1.83 4.81
CA GLY A 12 10.71 0.51 5.27
C GLY A 12 9.71 -0.62 5.02
N VAL A 13 8.42 -0.34 5.15
CA VAL A 13 7.35 -1.33 4.89
C VAL A 13 7.24 -1.61 3.39
N ILE A 14 7.37 -0.59 2.54
CA ILE A 14 7.37 -0.74 1.08
C ILE A 14 8.52 -1.65 0.64
N GLU A 15 9.73 -1.45 1.20
CA GLU A 15 10.89 -2.30 0.89
C GLU A 15 10.70 -3.76 1.35
N GLU A 16 10.07 -4.00 2.50
CA GLU A 16 9.76 -5.38 2.92
C GLU A 16 8.69 -6.03 2.04
N ILE A 17 7.67 -5.27 1.61
CA ILE A 17 6.64 -5.78 0.70
C ILE A 17 7.26 -6.17 -0.65
N LYS A 18 8.25 -5.41 -1.16
CA LYS A 18 9.00 -5.79 -2.37
C LYS A 18 9.67 -7.16 -2.24
N LYS A 19 10.29 -7.44 -1.08
CA LYS A 19 10.90 -8.75 -0.82
C LYS A 19 9.85 -9.86 -0.77
N LEU A 20 8.71 -9.61 -0.11
CA LEU A 20 7.60 -10.56 -0.06
C LEU A 20 7.03 -10.86 -1.45
N PHE A 21 6.97 -9.86 -2.34
CA PHE A 21 6.49 -10.02 -3.71
C PHE A 21 7.41 -10.90 -4.57
N ALA A 22 8.70 -10.98 -4.24
CA ALA A 22 9.63 -11.91 -4.88
C ALA A 22 9.39 -13.37 -4.48
N THR A 23 8.60 -13.61 -3.43
CA THR A 23 8.17 -14.96 -3.04
C THR A 23 6.98 -15.42 -3.90
N LYS A 24 6.72 -16.72 -3.95
CA LYS A 24 5.53 -17.29 -4.62
C LYS A 24 4.32 -17.39 -3.67
N VAL A 25 4.35 -16.67 -2.55
CA VAL A 25 3.25 -16.68 -1.58
C VAL A 25 2.18 -15.70 -2.05
N PRO A 26 0.90 -16.12 -2.16
CA PRO A 26 -0.18 -15.21 -2.48
C PRO A 26 -0.32 -14.09 -1.42
N ILE A 27 -0.42 -12.84 -1.85
CA ILE A 27 -0.56 -11.67 -0.98
C ILE A 27 -1.91 -11.01 -1.24
N PHE A 28 -2.67 -10.76 -0.18
CA PHE A 28 -3.92 -10.01 -0.22
C PHE A 28 -3.82 -8.74 0.63
N ALA A 29 -4.24 -7.61 0.08
CA ALA A 29 -4.04 -6.29 0.68
C ALA A 29 -5.31 -5.45 0.62
N ILE A 30 -5.60 -4.71 1.69
CA ILE A 30 -6.86 -3.96 1.88
C ILE A 30 -6.52 -2.52 2.27
N CYS A 31 -7.17 -1.54 1.64
CA CYS A 31 -7.03 -0.09 1.88
C CYS A 31 -5.57 0.38 1.91
N LEU A 32 -5.02 0.76 3.07
CA LEU A 32 -3.62 1.16 3.20
C LEU A 32 -2.66 0.08 2.68
N GLY A 33 -2.94 -1.20 2.98
CA GLY A 33 -2.15 -2.31 2.44
C GLY A 33 -2.17 -2.37 0.91
N HIS A 34 -3.32 -2.05 0.29
CA HIS A 34 -3.42 -2.02 -1.17
C HIS A 34 -2.53 -0.92 -1.77
N GLN A 35 -2.50 0.26 -1.15
CA GLN A 35 -1.65 1.36 -1.56
C GLN A 35 -0.15 1.03 -1.40
N LEU A 36 0.23 0.43 -0.27
CA LEU A 36 1.62 -0.01 -0.04
C LEU A 36 2.06 -1.08 -1.04
N LEU A 37 1.17 -2.00 -1.39
CA LEU A 37 1.44 -3.02 -2.41
C LEU A 37 1.61 -2.39 -3.80
N ALA A 38 0.83 -1.37 -4.14
CA ALA A 38 0.98 -0.63 -5.39
C ALA A 38 2.32 0.11 -5.45
N LEU A 39 2.70 0.83 -4.38
CA LEU A 39 3.98 1.53 -4.28
C LEU A 39 5.18 0.57 -4.36
N ALA A 40 5.08 -0.60 -3.72
CA ALA A 40 6.11 -1.64 -3.81
C ALA A 40 6.32 -2.14 -5.25
N ASN A 41 5.27 -2.13 -6.07
CA ASN A 41 5.31 -2.51 -7.49
C ASN A 41 5.59 -1.34 -8.45
N GLY A 42 6.06 -0.20 -7.93
CA GLY A 42 6.48 0.95 -8.75
C GLY A 42 5.34 1.85 -9.23
N ALA A 43 4.12 1.65 -8.73
CA ALA A 43 3.05 2.63 -8.91
C ALA A 43 3.25 3.85 -7.99
N ASP A 44 2.38 4.85 -8.14
CA ASP A 44 2.38 6.05 -7.30
C ASP A 44 1.04 6.27 -6.59
N THR A 45 1.03 7.14 -5.58
CA THR A 45 -0.19 7.52 -4.84
C THR A 45 -0.31 9.03 -4.71
N GLU A 46 -1.54 9.52 -4.64
CA GLU A 46 -1.83 10.94 -4.44
C GLU A 46 -2.90 11.15 -3.37
N LYS A 47 -2.87 12.33 -2.76
CA LYS A 47 -3.86 12.71 -1.76
C LYS A 47 -5.13 13.19 -2.46
N MET A 48 -6.21 12.44 -2.30
CA MET A 48 -7.53 12.82 -2.80
C MET A 48 -8.05 14.09 -2.13
N LYS A 49 -8.89 14.86 -2.85
CA LYS A 49 -9.52 16.09 -2.34
C LYS A 49 -10.42 15.86 -1.11
N TYR A 50 -11.23 14.80 -1.13
CA TYR A 50 -12.17 14.45 -0.04
C TYR A 50 -12.07 12.99 0.45
N GLY A 51 -11.48 12.10 -0.36
CA GLY A 51 -11.44 10.67 -0.09
C GLY A 51 -12.80 9.98 -0.22
N HIS A 52 -12.83 8.66 -0.23
CA HIS A 52 -14.06 7.87 -0.20
C HIS A 52 -14.36 7.45 1.24
N ARG A 53 -15.46 7.95 1.80
CA ARG A 53 -15.91 7.67 3.18
C ARG A 53 -17.42 7.44 3.17
N GLY A 54 -17.81 6.18 3.13
CA GLY A 54 -19.21 5.75 3.03
C GLY A 54 -19.31 4.23 3.23
N ALA A 55 -20.53 3.70 3.16
CA ALA A 55 -20.83 2.27 3.24
C ALA A 55 -21.38 1.79 1.89
#